data_AF-A0AAC8TIH9-F1
#
_entry.id   AF-A0AAC8TIH9-F1
#
_cell.length_a   1.000
_cell.length_b   1.000
_cell.length_c   1.000
_cell.angle_alpha   90.00
_cell.angle_beta   90.00
_cell.angle_gamma   90.00
#
_symmetry.space_group_name_H-M   'P 1'
#
loop_
_entity.id
_entity.type
_entity.pdbx_description
1 polymer ?
#
loop_
_entity_poly.entity_id
_entity_poly.type
_entity_poly.pdbx_seq_one_letter_code
_entity_poly.pdbx_strand_id
1 'polypeptide(L)'
;MQRVTEATKDCFDAAIRIRNSDAATVPPPEVLHHRLRGVVDEMLRRAAVLGFSHQDAQDMAYAIVALLDEAALTRPEPYRSFWMTNLLQLQYFNENVAGDGFFHRLQGIRKDPHRAEVLQVYYLCMLFGFQGRYRIRGGELELMTLIDSVQKDLERAKPFDYDVLSPHGERPTESMLAGKRRISPMVISLGAMMLALLVYGGLVLGLDGTVDTFLNEIKLHVATTTGGTR
;
A
#
# COMPACT_ATOMS: atom_id res chain seq x y z
N MET A 1 15.28 -11.08 10.15
CA MET A 1 14.39 -10.50 9.10
C MET A 1 14.27 -11.37 7.86
N GLN A 2 15.36 -11.76 7.17
CA GLN A 2 15.27 -12.62 5.97
C GLN A 2 14.63 -13.98 6.26
N ARG A 3 15.00 -14.64 7.37
CA ARG A 3 14.46 -15.96 7.78
C ARG A 3 12.94 -15.97 7.97
N VAL A 4 12.38 -14.97 8.64
CA VAL A 4 10.91 -14.84 8.83
C VAL A 4 10.22 -14.72 7.48
N THR A 5 10.65 -13.79 6.64
CA THR A 5 10.07 -13.58 5.32
C THR A 5 10.15 -14.86 4.47
N GLU A 6 11.30 -15.54 4.48
CA GLU A 6 11.51 -16.79 3.74
C GLU A 6 10.58 -17.91 4.21
N ALA A 7 10.34 -18.02 5.52
CA ALA A 7 9.40 -18.98 6.08
C ALA A 7 7.94 -18.66 5.69
N THR A 8 7.52 -17.40 5.75
CA THR A 8 6.09 -17.02 5.73
C THR A 8 5.60 -16.45 4.41
N LYS A 9 6.47 -16.15 3.43
CA LYS A 9 6.11 -15.47 2.18
C LYS A 9 4.93 -16.13 1.47
N ASP A 10 4.99 -17.44 1.27
CA ASP A 10 3.95 -18.17 0.51
C ASP A 10 2.59 -18.12 1.22
N CYS A 11 2.59 -18.08 2.56
CA CYS A 11 1.37 -17.92 3.35
C CYS A 11 0.74 -16.54 3.15
N PHE A 12 1.54 -15.48 3.19
CA PHE A 12 1.05 -14.12 2.97
C PHE A 12 0.63 -13.91 1.51
N ASP A 13 1.35 -14.46 0.54
CA ASP A 13 0.95 -14.46 -0.86
C ASP A 13 -0.40 -15.17 -1.04
N ALA A 14 -0.63 -16.29 -0.36
CA ALA A 14 -1.91 -16.98 -0.37
C ALA A 14 -3.02 -16.11 0.27
N ALA A 15 -2.77 -15.47 1.41
CA ALA A 15 -3.73 -14.58 2.07
C ALA A 15 -4.13 -13.40 1.17
N ILE A 16 -3.17 -12.76 0.50
CA ILE A 16 -3.42 -11.67 -0.45
C ILE A 16 -4.27 -12.17 -1.62
N ARG A 17 -3.95 -13.33 -2.18
CA ARG A 17 -4.73 -13.93 -3.29
C ARG A 17 -6.18 -14.16 -2.86
N ILE A 18 -6.43 -14.72 -1.68
CA ILE A 18 -7.80 -14.94 -1.19
C ILE A 18 -8.56 -13.62 -1.07
N ARG A 19 -7.91 -12.55 -0.60
CA ARG A 19 -8.56 -11.24 -0.40
C ARG A 19 -8.83 -10.51 -1.72
N ASN A 20 -7.91 -10.60 -2.68
CA ASN A 20 -7.95 -9.82 -3.92
C ASN A 20 -8.58 -10.56 -5.11
N SER A 21 -8.83 -11.86 -5.01
CA SER A 21 -9.37 -12.63 -6.14
C SER A 21 -10.89 -12.52 -6.24
N ASP A 22 -11.37 -12.18 -7.44
CA ASP A 22 -12.78 -12.26 -7.81
C ASP A 22 -13.32 -13.69 -7.70
N ALA A 23 -14.61 -13.83 -7.38
CA ALA A 23 -15.25 -15.13 -7.16
C ALA A 23 -15.11 -16.10 -8.35
N ALA A 24 -14.95 -15.60 -9.58
CA ALA A 24 -14.78 -16.40 -10.79
C ALA A 24 -13.37 -17.00 -10.95
N THR A 25 -12.36 -16.46 -10.27
CA THR A 25 -10.94 -16.86 -10.43
C THR A 25 -10.47 -17.77 -9.30
N VAL A 26 -11.24 -17.88 -8.21
CA VAL A 26 -10.88 -18.71 -7.05
C VAL A 26 -11.33 -20.15 -7.29
N PRO A 27 -10.45 -21.15 -7.04
CA PRO A 27 -10.82 -22.55 -7.17
C PRO A 27 -11.90 -22.93 -6.14
N PRO A 28 -12.61 -24.05 -6.32
CA PRO A 28 -13.61 -24.54 -5.37
C PRO A 28 -13.09 -24.56 -3.91
N PRO A 29 -13.96 -24.33 -2.90
CA PRO A 29 -13.56 -24.20 -1.50
C PRO A 29 -12.67 -25.34 -0.99
N GLU A 30 -12.94 -26.58 -1.40
CA GLU A 30 -12.19 -27.79 -1.05
C GLU A 30 -10.75 -27.73 -1.57
N VAL A 31 -10.59 -27.30 -2.82
CA VAL A 31 -9.29 -27.17 -3.48
C VAL A 31 -8.50 -26.03 -2.85
N LEU A 32 -9.15 -24.90 -2.56
CA LEU A 32 -8.53 -23.79 -1.86
C LEU A 32 -8.04 -24.24 -0.47
N HIS A 33 -8.90 -24.87 0.31
CA HIS A 33 -8.57 -25.38 1.63
C HIS A 33 -7.39 -26.36 1.59
N HIS A 34 -7.39 -27.32 0.68
CA HIS A 34 -6.26 -28.24 0.51
C HIS A 34 -4.95 -27.50 0.17
N ARG A 35 -5.02 -26.46 -0.69
CA ARG A 35 -3.84 -25.64 -1.03
C ARG A 35 -3.32 -24.88 0.19
N LEU A 36 -4.19 -24.26 0.98
CA LEU A 36 -3.77 -23.51 2.16
C LEU A 36 -3.13 -24.41 3.21
N ARG A 37 -3.67 -25.61 3.42
CA ARG A 37 -3.05 -26.62 4.27
C ARG A 37 -1.63 -26.95 3.81
N GLY A 38 -1.45 -27.20 2.51
CA GLY A 38 -0.11 -27.46 1.95
C GLY A 38 0.86 -26.29 2.13
N VAL A 39 0.39 -25.05 2.05
CA VAL A 39 1.22 -23.85 2.28
C VAL A 39 1.62 -23.70 3.75
N VAL A 40 0.71 -24.00 4.68
CA VAL A 40 1.00 -23.99 6.13
C VAL A 40 1.98 -25.12 6.51
N ASP A 41 1.76 -26.32 5.99
CA ASP A 41 2.66 -27.46 6.22
C ASP A 41 4.07 -27.17 5.71
N GLU A 42 4.18 -26.53 4.54
CA GLU A 42 5.45 -26.12 3.97
C GLU A 42 6.13 -25.02 4.80
N MET A 43 5.37 -24.05 5.31
CA MET A 43 5.89 -23.03 6.22
C MET A 43 6.48 -23.66 7.49
N LEU A 44 5.80 -24.63 8.09
CA LEU A 44 6.30 -25.36 9.26
C LEU A 44 7.60 -26.11 8.97
N ARG A 45 7.68 -26.78 7.81
CA ARG A 45 8.92 -27.45 7.36
C ARG A 45 10.06 -26.46 7.17
N ARG A 46 9.82 -25.34 6.49
CA ARG A 46 10.82 -24.30 6.28
C ARG A 46 11.26 -23.67 7.59
N ALA A 47 10.34 -23.40 8.51
CA ALA A 47 10.67 -22.87 9.83
C ALA A 47 11.65 -23.80 10.58
N ALA A 48 11.44 -25.12 10.52
CA ALA A 48 12.36 -26.09 11.10
C ALA A 48 13.76 -26.05 10.44
N VAL A 49 13.82 -26.02 9.10
CA VAL A 49 15.10 -25.93 8.35
C VAL A 49 15.83 -24.62 8.65
N LEU A 50 15.10 -23.52 8.79
CA LEU A 50 15.66 -22.21 9.12
C LEU A 50 16.11 -22.12 10.59
N GLY A 51 15.84 -23.12 11.43
CA GLY A 51 16.30 -23.20 12.81
C GLY A 51 15.38 -22.52 13.83
N PHE A 52 14.10 -22.33 13.52
CA PHE A 52 13.12 -21.92 14.52
C PHE A 52 12.87 -23.07 15.50
N SER A 53 12.65 -22.74 16.78
CA SER A 53 12.19 -23.74 17.75
C SER A 53 10.82 -24.27 17.33
N HIS A 54 10.49 -25.51 17.75
CA HIS A 54 9.18 -26.08 17.46
C HIS A 54 8.05 -25.16 17.97
N GLN A 55 8.20 -24.58 19.16
CA GLN A 55 7.23 -23.67 19.74
C GLN A 55 7.08 -22.38 18.91
N ASP A 56 8.19 -21.79 18.44
CA ASP A 56 8.13 -20.60 17.60
C ASP A 56 7.48 -20.88 16.25
N ALA A 57 7.80 -22.02 15.63
CA ALA A 57 7.15 -22.44 14.40
C ALA A 57 5.63 -22.61 14.57
N GLN A 58 5.20 -23.22 15.67
CA GLN A 58 3.78 -23.38 16.00
C GLN A 58 3.08 -22.05 16.28
N ASP A 59 3.69 -21.14 17.06
CA ASP A 59 3.09 -19.83 17.32
C ASP A 59 3.02 -18.95 16.05
N MET A 60 4.03 -19.03 15.16
CA MET A 60 3.96 -18.38 13.84
C MET A 60 2.84 -18.97 12.97
N ALA A 61 2.72 -20.31 12.92
CA ALA A 61 1.67 -20.98 12.18
C ALA A 61 0.28 -20.65 12.73
N TYR A 62 0.12 -20.51 14.05
CA TYR A 62 -1.12 -20.11 14.69
C TYR A 62 -1.60 -18.74 14.18
N ALA A 63 -0.71 -17.75 14.13
CA ALA A 63 -1.04 -16.42 13.61
C ALA A 63 -1.47 -16.45 12.14
N ILE A 64 -0.75 -17.21 11.31
CA ILE A 64 -1.03 -17.36 9.89
C ILE A 64 -2.36 -18.07 9.66
N VAL A 65 -2.60 -19.18 10.36
CA VAL A 65 -3.84 -19.95 10.26
C VAL A 65 -5.04 -19.08 10.64
N ALA A 66 -4.93 -18.30 11.71
CA ALA A 66 -5.99 -17.36 12.11
C ALA A 66 -6.29 -16.32 11.02
N LEU A 67 -5.26 -15.77 10.37
CA LEU A 67 -5.40 -14.84 9.24
C LEU A 67 -6.07 -15.51 8.03
N LEU A 68 -5.64 -16.72 7.66
CA LEU A 68 -6.18 -17.45 6.52
C LEU A 68 -7.65 -17.83 6.71
N ASP A 69 -8.01 -18.30 7.92
CA ASP A 69 -9.39 -18.62 8.26
C ASP A 69 -10.28 -17.37 8.22
N GLU A 70 -9.83 -16.25 8.77
CA GLU A 70 -10.59 -15.00 8.72
C GLU A 70 -10.78 -14.49 7.29
N ALA A 71 -9.73 -14.56 6.47
CA ALA A 71 -9.79 -14.18 5.06
C ALA A 71 -10.79 -15.04 4.27
N ALA A 72 -10.81 -16.36 4.51
CA ALA A 72 -11.73 -17.28 3.86
C ALA A 72 -13.18 -17.10 4.33
N LEU A 73 -13.40 -16.92 5.64
CA LEU A 73 -14.74 -16.69 6.23
C LEU A 73 -15.37 -15.36 5.81
N THR A 74 -14.56 -14.39 5.37
CA THR A 74 -15.06 -13.09 4.86
C THR A 74 -15.61 -13.20 3.43
N ARG A 75 -15.31 -14.29 2.71
CA ARG A 75 -15.80 -14.49 1.34
C ARG A 75 -17.29 -14.87 1.31
N PRO A 76 -18.03 -14.53 0.24
CA PRO A 76 -19.41 -14.96 0.07
C PRO A 76 -19.51 -16.48 -0.17
N GLU A 77 -20.74 -16.98 -0.21
CA GLU A 77 -21.02 -18.38 -0.56
C GLU A 77 -20.44 -18.75 -1.94
N PRO A 78 -19.98 -20.01 -2.12
CA PRO A 78 -20.07 -21.16 -1.20
C PRO A 78 -18.90 -21.27 -0.19
N TYR A 79 -17.95 -20.33 -0.18
CA TYR A 79 -16.73 -20.43 0.63
C TYR A 79 -17.04 -20.43 2.13
N ARG A 80 -17.88 -19.48 2.57
CA ARG A 80 -18.19 -19.29 3.98
C ARG A 80 -18.79 -20.54 4.63
N SER A 81 -19.79 -21.17 3.98
CA SER A 81 -20.42 -22.39 4.48
C SER A 81 -19.44 -23.56 4.59
N PHE A 82 -18.61 -23.77 3.58
CA PHE A 82 -17.58 -24.81 3.62
C PHE A 82 -16.56 -24.56 4.73
N TRP A 83 -16.11 -23.31 4.89
CA TRP A 83 -15.07 -22.97 5.85
C TRP A 83 -15.54 -23.03 7.30
N MET A 84 -16.82 -22.75 7.58
CA MET A 84 -17.38 -22.85 8.93
C MET A 84 -17.30 -24.28 9.51
N THR A 85 -17.29 -25.32 8.68
CA THR A 85 -17.15 -26.72 9.11
C THR A 85 -15.74 -27.29 8.93
N ASN A 86 -14.88 -26.61 8.18
CA ASN A 86 -13.52 -27.05 7.83
C ASN A 86 -12.48 -25.97 8.18
N LEU A 87 -12.52 -25.47 9.42
CA LEU A 87 -11.58 -24.45 9.88
C LEU A 87 -10.16 -25.03 10.00
N LEU A 88 -9.16 -24.29 9.50
CA LEU A 88 -7.76 -24.69 9.62
C LEU A 88 -7.33 -24.67 11.10
N GLN A 89 -7.77 -23.68 11.89
CA GLN A 89 -7.51 -23.63 13.33
C GLN A 89 -7.98 -24.89 14.09
N LEU A 90 -9.08 -25.52 13.64
CA LEU A 90 -9.57 -26.75 14.24
C LEU A 90 -8.66 -27.93 13.89
N GLN A 91 -8.13 -27.98 12.67
CA GLN A 91 -7.26 -29.05 12.21
C GLN A 91 -5.86 -29.00 12.83
N TYR A 92 -5.29 -27.79 12.95
CA TYR A 92 -3.92 -27.60 13.47
C TYR A 92 -3.85 -27.49 14.99
N PHE A 93 -4.83 -26.82 15.61
CA PHE A 93 -4.77 -26.46 17.04
C PHE A 93 -5.94 -27.02 17.85
N ASN A 94 -6.91 -27.69 17.21
CA ASN A 94 -8.13 -28.18 17.87
C ASN A 94 -8.90 -27.05 18.60
N GLU A 95 -8.88 -25.86 18.04
CA GLU A 95 -9.52 -24.65 18.58
C GLU A 95 -10.38 -23.98 17.50
N ASN A 96 -11.47 -23.30 17.90
CA ASN A 96 -12.32 -22.52 16.99
C ASN A 96 -12.42 -21.01 17.36
N VAL A 97 -11.60 -20.58 18.33
CA VAL A 97 -11.59 -19.21 18.89
C VAL A 97 -10.25 -18.50 18.65
N ALA A 98 -9.58 -18.80 17.53
CA ALA A 98 -8.26 -18.22 17.24
C ALA A 98 -8.27 -16.70 17.11
N GLY A 99 -9.43 -16.09 16.78
CA GLY A 99 -9.63 -14.64 16.77
C GLY A 99 -9.36 -13.95 18.12
N ASP A 100 -9.61 -14.63 19.24
CA ASP A 100 -9.27 -14.18 20.58
C ASP A 100 -7.91 -14.70 21.02
N GLY A 101 -7.64 -15.99 20.76
CA GLY A 101 -6.38 -16.64 21.16
C GLY A 101 -5.14 -16.02 20.50
N PHE A 102 -5.29 -15.41 19.31
CA PHE A 102 -4.23 -14.64 18.65
C PHE A 102 -3.69 -13.54 19.58
N PHE A 103 -4.58 -12.70 20.11
CA PHE A 103 -4.17 -11.58 20.95
C PHE A 103 -3.71 -12.04 22.34
N HIS A 104 -4.20 -13.18 22.82
CA HIS A 104 -3.68 -13.79 24.04
C HIS A 104 -2.22 -14.23 23.89
N ARG A 105 -1.91 -14.99 22.81
CA ARG A 105 -0.54 -15.42 22.50
C ARG A 105 0.38 -14.23 22.23
N LEU A 106 -0.10 -13.22 21.50
CA LEU A 106 0.63 -11.97 21.25
C LEU A 106 1.13 -11.32 22.54
N GLN A 107 0.29 -11.25 23.59
CA GLN A 107 0.71 -10.68 24.87
C GLN A 107 1.82 -11.49 25.55
N GLY A 108 1.82 -12.82 25.40
CA GLY A 108 2.90 -13.68 25.88
C GLY A 108 4.20 -13.44 25.13
N ILE A 109 4.13 -13.43 23.79
CA ILE A 109 5.29 -13.22 22.91
C ILE A 109 5.94 -11.85 23.13
N ARG A 110 5.14 -10.79 23.30
CA ARG A 110 5.64 -9.42 23.57
C ARG A 110 6.49 -9.29 24.83
N LYS A 111 6.37 -10.20 25.79
CA LYS A 111 7.14 -10.18 27.04
C LYS A 111 8.56 -10.69 26.85
N ASP A 112 8.85 -11.41 25.76
CA ASP A 112 10.15 -12.00 25.50
C ASP A 112 10.81 -11.33 24.28
N PRO A 113 11.83 -10.47 24.50
CA PRO A 113 12.58 -9.83 23.42
C PRO A 113 13.26 -10.81 22.45
N HIS A 114 13.56 -12.04 22.87
CA HIS A 114 14.21 -13.04 22.00
C HIS A 114 13.25 -13.59 20.95
N ARG A 115 11.94 -13.43 21.15
CA ARG A 115 10.89 -13.89 20.23
C ARG A 115 10.45 -12.79 19.25
N ALA A 116 11.31 -11.80 18.99
CA ALA A 116 11.03 -10.70 18.06
C ALA A 116 10.66 -11.18 16.65
N GLU A 117 11.25 -12.29 16.19
CA GLU A 117 10.90 -12.89 14.88
C GLU A 117 9.46 -13.45 14.85
N VAL A 118 8.99 -14.07 15.93
CA VAL A 118 7.59 -14.52 16.04
C VAL A 118 6.66 -13.32 16.19
N LEU A 119 7.04 -12.33 17.01
CA LEU A 119 6.29 -11.08 17.16
C LEU A 119 6.09 -10.38 15.82
N GLN A 120 7.11 -10.43 14.95
CA GLN A 120 7.05 -9.88 13.60
C GLN A 120 5.97 -10.55 12.74
N VAL A 121 5.79 -11.88 12.84
CA VAL A 121 4.72 -12.58 12.11
C VAL A 121 3.34 -12.10 12.57
N TYR A 122 3.12 -11.96 13.88
CA TYR A 122 1.87 -11.41 14.41
C TYR A 122 1.61 -9.98 13.94
N TYR A 123 2.64 -9.14 13.96
CA TYR A 123 2.57 -7.78 13.42
C TYR A 123 2.17 -7.77 11.95
N LEU A 124 2.82 -8.59 11.12
CA LEU A 124 2.49 -8.73 9.71
C LEU A 124 1.06 -9.21 9.51
N CYS A 125 0.58 -10.20 10.26
CA CYS A 125 -0.81 -10.66 10.18
C CYS A 125 -1.82 -9.52 10.39
N MET A 126 -1.59 -8.65 11.37
CA MET A 126 -2.44 -7.47 11.59
C MET A 126 -2.38 -6.48 10.42
N LEU A 127 -1.19 -6.21 9.87
CA LEU A 127 -1.04 -5.37 8.67
C LEU A 127 -1.71 -5.97 7.43
N PHE A 128 -1.72 -7.30 7.32
CA PHE A 128 -2.45 -8.03 6.28
C PHE A 128 -3.96 -8.10 6.53
N GLY A 129 -4.47 -7.33 7.49
CA GLY A 129 -5.90 -7.12 7.71
C GLY A 129 -6.55 -8.08 8.69
N PHE A 130 -5.76 -8.82 9.49
CA PHE A 130 -6.32 -9.60 10.59
C PHE A 130 -6.88 -8.68 11.67
N GLN A 131 -8.17 -8.83 11.96
CA GLN A 131 -8.89 -8.06 12.98
C GLN A 131 -9.26 -8.94 14.18
N GLY A 132 -9.61 -10.20 13.97
CA GLY A 132 -10.05 -11.12 15.02
C GLY A 132 -11.15 -10.52 15.90
N ARG A 133 -10.94 -10.54 17.22
CA ARG A 133 -11.90 -10.00 18.21
C ARG A 133 -12.24 -8.52 18.04
N TYR A 134 -11.37 -7.73 17.41
CA TYR A 134 -11.60 -6.29 17.23
C TYR A 134 -12.67 -6.00 16.17
N ARG A 135 -12.91 -6.92 15.23
CA ARG A 135 -13.97 -6.79 14.22
C ARG A 135 -15.37 -6.77 14.85
N ILE A 136 -15.61 -7.61 15.86
CA ILE A 136 -16.93 -7.76 16.49
C ILE A 136 -17.25 -6.57 17.39
N ARG A 137 -16.24 -5.98 18.01
CA ARG A 137 -16.39 -4.89 19.00
C ARG A 137 -16.35 -3.49 18.38
N GLY A 138 -16.17 -3.37 17.06
CA GLY A 138 -15.90 -2.07 16.41
C GLY A 138 -14.60 -1.43 16.89
N GLY A 139 -13.63 -2.25 17.34
CA GLY A 139 -12.40 -1.81 17.99
C GLY A 139 -11.27 -1.48 17.00
N GLU A 140 -11.57 -0.92 15.83
CA GLU A 140 -10.55 -0.62 14.80
C GLU A 140 -9.49 0.34 15.32
N LEU A 141 -9.88 1.36 16.10
CA LEU A 141 -8.94 2.28 16.72
C LEU A 141 -8.03 1.58 17.75
N GLU A 142 -8.59 0.66 18.55
CA GLU A 142 -7.82 -0.14 19.50
C GLU A 142 -6.83 -1.07 18.78
N LEU A 143 -7.24 -1.64 17.64
CA LEU A 143 -6.36 -2.44 16.80
C LEU A 143 -5.21 -1.60 16.22
N MET A 144 -5.50 -0.39 15.72
CA MET A 144 -4.47 0.53 15.20
C MET A 144 -3.46 0.90 16.30
N THR A 145 -3.93 1.29 17.48
CA THR A 145 -3.03 1.59 18.61
C THR A 145 -2.20 0.38 19.05
N LEU A 146 -2.78 -0.83 18.99
CA LEU A 146 -2.05 -2.06 19.25
C LEU A 146 -0.95 -2.29 18.20
N ILE A 147 -1.25 -2.13 16.92
CA ILE A 147 -0.28 -2.23 15.81
C ILE A 147 0.89 -1.28 16.03
N ASP A 148 0.61 -0.01 16.34
CA ASP A 148 1.64 1.00 16.64
C ASP A 148 2.51 0.60 17.84
N SER A 149 1.89 0.04 18.88
CA SER A 149 2.62 -0.41 20.07
C SER A 149 3.54 -1.60 19.76
N VAL A 150 3.08 -2.55 18.94
CA VAL A 150 3.86 -3.73 18.55
C VAL A 150 4.99 -3.33 17.60
N GLN A 151 4.77 -2.36 16.72
CA GLN A 151 5.83 -1.81 15.89
C GLN A 151 6.97 -1.23 16.75
N LYS A 152 6.63 -0.43 17.77
CA LYS A 152 7.62 0.13 18.71
C LYS A 152 8.37 -0.96 19.47
N ASP A 153 7.69 -2.03 19.86
CA ASP A 153 8.34 -3.18 20.52
C ASP A 153 9.33 -3.87 19.57
N LEU A 154 8.97 -4.05 18.29
CA LEU A 154 9.87 -4.60 17.27
C LEU A 154 11.05 -3.69 16.97
N GLU A 155 10.86 -2.37 16.92
CA GLU A 155 11.93 -1.40 16.74
C GLU A 155 12.92 -1.43 17.90
N ARG A 156 12.44 -1.60 19.14
CA ARG A 156 13.30 -1.78 20.33
C ARG A 156 14.04 -3.11 20.35
N ALA A 157 13.43 -4.16 19.84
CA ALA A 157 14.01 -5.50 19.81
C ALA A 157 15.04 -5.68 18.68
N LYS A 158 15.01 -4.83 17.64
CA LYS A 158 16.08 -4.80 16.65
C LYS A 158 17.37 -4.30 17.31
N PRO A 159 18.50 -5.02 17.18
CA PRO A 159 19.80 -4.44 17.47
C PRO A 159 19.95 -3.17 16.63
N PHE A 160 20.34 -2.05 17.25
CA PHE A 160 20.73 -0.85 16.51
C PHE A 160 21.93 -1.21 15.63
N ASP A 161 21.66 -1.42 14.34
CA ASP A 161 22.71 -1.59 13.34
C ASP A 161 23.12 -0.19 12.86
N TYR A 162 24.26 0.29 13.37
CA TYR A 162 24.79 1.61 13.05
C TYR A 162 25.35 1.68 11.61
N ASP A 163 25.56 0.54 10.95
CA ASP A 163 26.28 0.50 9.67
C ASP A 163 25.37 0.72 8.46
N VAL A 164 24.05 0.57 8.60
CA VAL A 164 23.16 0.82 7.45
C VAL A 164 21.77 1.28 7.82
N LEU A 165 21.63 2.60 7.97
CA LEU A 165 20.31 3.23 8.09
C LEU A 165 19.47 3.07 6.81
N SER A 166 20.08 2.83 5.64
CA SER A 166 19.44 2.22 4.45
C SER A 166 20.44 1.91 3.31
N PRO A 167 20.83 0.64 3.07
CA PRO A 167 21.69 0.30 1.92
C PRO A 167 20.93 0.35 0.59
N HIS A 168 19.60 0.27 0.63
CA HIS A 168 18.70 0.24 -0.53
C HIS A 168 17.50 1.18 -0.31
N GLY A 169 17.75 2.40 0.15
CA GLY A 169 16.73 3.42 0.42
C GLY A 169 16.02 3.97 -0.81
N GLU A 170 16.13 3.29 -1.96
CA GLU A 170 15.33 3.60 -3.12
C GLU A 170 13.90 3.19 -2.86
N ARG A 171 13.05 4.20 -2.69
CA ARG A 171 11.61 4.04 -2.69
C ARG A 171 11.22 3.26 -3.96
N PRO A 172 10.46 2.14 -3.85
CA PRO A 172 9.88 1.50 -5.02
C PRO A 172 9.10 2.56 -5.79
N THR A 173 9.28 2.61 -7.11
CA THR A 173 8.53 3.52 -7.96
C THR A 173 7.04 3.19 -7.83
N GLU A 174 6.30 3.96 -7.06
CA GLU A 174 4.86 3.85 -6.90
C GLU A 174 4.19 4.12 -8.26
N SER A 175 4.02 3.10 -9.08
CA SER A 175 3.26 3.17 -10.33
C SER A 175 1.80 2.72 -10.17
N MET A 176 1.32 2.54 -8.93
CA MET A 176 -0.05 2.09 -8.64
C MET A 176 -0.90 3.08 -7.84
N LEU A 177 -0.51 4.35 -7.79
CA LEU A 177 -1.42 5.44 -7.46
C LEU A 177 -1.45 6.40 -8.64
N ALA A 178 -2.60 6.43 -9.33
CA ALA A 178 -2.94 7.42 -10.33
C ALA A 178 -2.98 8.81 -9.68
N GLY A 179 -1.80 9.39 -9.43
CA GLY A 179 -1.59 10.76 -9.02
C GLY A 179 -1.72 11.65 -10.25
N LYS A 180 -2.93 12.14 -10.50
CA LYS A 180 -3.22 13.22 -11.45
C LYS A 180 -2.17 14.33 -11.23
N ARG A 181 -1.22 14.50 -12.15
CA ARG A 181 -0.18 15.53 -12.12
C ARG A 181 -0.85 16.88 -11.86
N ARG A 182 -0.83 17.37 -10.62
CA ARG A 182 -1.21 18.74 -10.29
C ARG A 182 -0.11 19.62 -10.85
N ILE A 183 -0.35 20.18 -12.03
CA ILE A 183 0.48 21.25 -12.56
C ILE A 183 0.40 22.39 -11.55
N SER A 184 1.54 22.80 -10.99
CA SER A 184 1.58 23.87 -9.99
C SER A 184 0.94 25.14 -10.57
N PRO A 185 0.04 25.84 -9.85
CA PRO A 185 -0.64 27.03 -10.35
C PRO A 185 0.34 28.14 -10.79
N MET A 186 1.58 28.10 -10.31
CA MET A 186 2.65 29.02 -10.72
C MET A 186 3.07 28.84 -12.18
N VAL A 187 3.05 27.61 -12.71
CA VAL A 187 3.42 27.33 -14.11
C VAL A 187 2.35 27.85 -15.06
N ILE A 188 1.08 27.73 -14.69
CA ILE A 188 -0.05 28.28 -15.45
C ILE A 188 0.02 29.81 -15.46
N SER A 189 0.31 30.42 -14.30
CA SER A 189 0.47 31.89 -14.19
C SER A 189 1.64 32.40 -15.04
N LEU A 190 2.79 31.73 -15.03
CA LEU A 190 3.95 32.13 -15.82
C LEU A 190 3.69 32.01 -17.33
N GLY A 191 3.00 30.95 -17.76
CA GLY A 191 2.60 30.77 -19.15
C GLY A 191 1.62 31.85 -19.62
N ALA A 192 0.61 32.18 -18.80
CA ALA A 192 -0.36 33.24 -19.11
C ALA A 192 0.32 34.62 -19.19
N MET A 193 1.26 34.92 -18.29
CA MET A 193 2.04 36.16 -18.32
C MET A 193 2.87 36.28 -19.61
N MET A 194 3.53 35.20 -20.02
CA MET A 194 4.37 35.20 -21.22
C MET A 194 3.53 35.35 -22.50
N LEU A 195 2.37 34.69 -22.57
CA LEU A 195 1.41 34.86 -23.66
C LEU A 195 0.92 36.32 -23.75
N ALA A 196 0.58 36.94 -22.61
CA ALA A 196 0.10 38.31 -22.58
C ALA A 196 1.16 39.30 -23.10
N LEU A 197 2.43 39.12 -22.74
CA LEU A 197 3.53 39.95 -23.23
C LEU A 197 3.75 39.79 -24.74
N LEU A 198 3.65 38.57 -25.27
CA LEU A 198 3.77 38.32 -26.71
C LEU A 198 2.63 38.98 -27.49
N VAL A 199 1.40 38.87 -27.00
CA VAL A 199 0.23 39.52 -27.63
C VAL A 199 0.39 41.04 -27.58
N TYR A 200 0.79 41.59 -26.44
CA TYR A 200 1.01 43.03 -26.30
C TYR A 200 2.11 43.53 -27.25
N GLY A 201 3.26 42.85 -27.30
CA GLY A 201 4.36 43.19 -28.21
C GLY A 201 3.96 43.13 -29.68
N GLY A 202 3.22 42.10 -30.08
CA GLY A 202 2.69 41.98 -31.44
C GLY A 202 1.73 43.12 -31.80
N LEU A 203 0.90 43.54 -30.84
CA LEU A 203 -0.06 44.63 -31.05
C LEU A 203 0.65 45.99 -31.20
N VAL A 204 1.67 46.27 -30.40
CA VAL A 204 2.47 47.49 -30.51
C VAL A 204 3.19 47.58 -31.87
N LEU A 205 3.87 46.50 -32.28
CA LEU A 205 4.54 46.47 -33.58
C LEU A 205 3.57 46.59 -34.76
N GLY A 206 2.37 46.02 -34.65
CA GLY A 206 1.31 46.15 -35.66
C GLY A 206 0.73 47.58 -35.73
N LEU A 207 0.60 48.26 -34.58
CA LEU A 207 0.14 49.64 -34.51
C LEU A 207 1.15 50.60 -35.14
N ASP A 208 2.44 50.48 -34.85
CA ASP A 208 3.48 51.36 -35.42
C ASP A 208 3.50 51.30 -36.95
N GLY A 209 3.44 50.10 -37.54
CA GLY A 209 3.40 49.96 -38.99
C GLY A 209 2.15 50.57 -39.63
N THR A 210 1.01 50.48 -38.93
CA THR A 210 -0.26 51.05 -39.41
C THR A 210 -0.26 52.57 -39.28
N VAL A 211 0.23 53.11 -38.16
CA VAL A 211 0.35 54.55 -37.91
C VAL A 211 1.30 55.21 -38.89
N ASP A 212 2.47 54.61 -39.17
CA ASP A 212 3.41 55.17 -40.15
C ASP A 212 2.83 55.20 -41.57
N THR A 213 2.04 54.18 -41.93
CA THR A 213 1.34 54.14 -43.22
C THR A 213 0.33 55.27 -43.33
N PHE A 214 -0.52 55.46 -42.31
CA PHE A 214 -1.48 56.56 -42.26
C PHE A 214 -0.81 57.94 -42.20
N LEU A 215 0.29 58.10 -41.46
CA LEU A 215 1.03 59.36 -41.39
C LEU A 215 1.66 59.70 -42.75
N ASN A 216 2.17 58.70 -43.48
CA ASN A 216 2.65 58.91 -44.84
C ASN A 216 1.53 59.26 -45.81
N GLU A 217 0.35 58.63 -45.70
CA GLU A 217 -0.81 58.95 -46.53
C GLU A 217 -1.35 60.37 -46.26
N ILE A 218 -1.39 60.79 -44.99
CA ILE A 218 -1.75 62.16 -44.59
C ILE A 218 -0.69 63.16 -45.09
N LYS A 219 0.61 62.86 -44.92
CA LYS A 219 1.68 63.73 -45.44
C LYS A 219 1.61 63.86 -46.97
N LEU A 220 1.30 62.78 -47.67
CA LEU A 220 1.08 62.79 -49.12
C LEU A 220 -0.12 63.65 -49.50
N HIS A 221 -1.26 63.52 -48.81
CA HIS A 221 -2.44 64.35 -49.06
C HIS A 221 -2.17 65.83 -48.76
N VAL A 222 -1.56 66.16 -47.63
CA VAL A 222 -1.18 67.55 -47.29
C VAL A 222 -0.20 68.11 -48.33
N ALA A 223 0.80 67.36 -48.78
CA ALA A 223 1.71 67.79 -49.83
C ALA A 223 0.97 68.08 -51.15
N THR A 224 -0.03 67.26 -51.52
CA THR A 224 -0.85 67.50 -52.72
C THR A 224 -1.81 68.68 -52.60
N THR A 225 -2.37 68.95 -51.41
CA THR A 225 -3.27 70.09 -51.18
C THR A 225 -2.52 71.43 -51.05
N THR A 226 -1.28 71.42 -50.56
CA THR A 226 -0.46 72.64 -50.39
C THR A 226 0.34 73.02 -51.65
N GLY A 227 0.47 72.10 -52.62
CA GLY A 227 1.07 72.37 -53.94
C GLY A 227 0.10 72.97 -54.98
N GLY A 228 -1.17 73.16 -54.63
CA GLY A 228 -2.24 73.58 -55.56
C GLY A 228 -2.70 75.04 -55.45
N THR A 229 -2.03 75.88 -54.67
CA THR A 229 -2.27 77.34 -54.65
C THR A 229 -1.02 78.10 -55.05
N ARG A 230 -0.75 78.14 -56.36
CA ARG A 230 -0.09 79.24 -57.03
C ARG A 230 -0.58 79.34 -58.46
#